data_AF-R7UTL9-F1
#
_entry.id   AF-R7UTL9-F1
#
_cell.length_a   1.000
_cell.length_b   1.000
_cell.length_c   1.000
_cell.angle_alpha   90.00
_cell.angle_beta   90.00
_cell.angle_gamma   90.00
#
_symmetry.space_group_name_H-M   'P 1'
#
loop_
_entity.id
_entity.type
_entity.pdbx_description
1 polymer ?
#
loop_
_entity_poly.entity_id
_entity_poly.type
_entity_poly.pdbx_seq_one_letter_code
_entity_poly.pdbx_strand_id
1 'polypeptide(L)'
;MGGFNILRTKFLRTLSRDSIESGYKAQYVGIVREANNIATMDRIRTLGHRILLIVHDYRLAISLIECYPGQGGFNILRTKFLRTLSRDSIESGYKAQYVGIVREANNIATMDRIRTLGHSIGLKRYLLAVALVVMLVYIIGAAIHPSRGGAVINILNTVAVSQPSECHPESNFNMTKAMLKRATAIKPGEGFVVPNVVHYVWYADKPAKFKFFHMLSMLSAEKFLKPDAIYFHTNLEPIGEYWEQAKKKLTTLKIMHRTPTTCLFDEPIKNPVWGTSQSNVDRLVVLMEYGGIYLDLDVLIVKSFDPLRKYPCTVGLENPERVCGGIIVCAADSLFLNLWMEHYIFDYKIWTWAYNSGLVPTHLARRYPDLIHIEPSSLAQPNGDEIEKIWGEQAFDWSGNYALHLLWRMWKTNKLFMAQEPDENYIQEHNSAFSEVARRILYY
;
A
#
# COMPACT_ATOMS: atom_id res chain seq x y z
N MET A 1 -15.25 35.00 57.26
CA MET A 1 -16.22 36.01 56.77
C MET A 1 -15.93 36.16 55.29
N GLY A 2 -16.59 35.49 54.35
CA GLY A 2 -18.02 35.42 53.99
C GLY A 2 -18.11 35.94 52.54
N GLY A 3 -18.73 35.33 51.54
CA GLY A 3 -19.52 34.11 51.42
C GLY A 3 -19.59 33.65 49.95
N PHE A 4 -20.17 32.47 49.76
CA PHE A 4 -20.47 31.83 48.48
C PHE A 4 -21.54 32.58 47.66
N ASN A 5 -21.55 32.38 46.33
CA ASN A 5 -22.80 32.04 45.66
C ASN A 5 -22.59 31.15 44.42
N ILE A 6 -23.39 30.09 44.40
CA ILE A 6 -23.42 28.97 43.45
C ILE A 6 -24.44 29.31 42.35
N LEU A 7 -24.15 28.97 41.09
CA LEU A 7 -25.19 28.65 40.11
C LEU A 7 -24.93 27.25 39.53
N ARG A 8 -25.68 26.29 40.08
CA ARG A 8 -25.86 24.92 39.61
C ARG A 8 -26.61 24.93 38.28
N THR A 9 -26.18 24.09 37.33
CA THR A 9 -27.15 23.39 36.46
C THR A 9 -26.69 21.98 36.08
N LYS A 10 -27.44 21.03 36.65
CA LYS A 10 -27.72 19.62 36.31
C LYS A 10 -26.91 18.91 35.21
N PHE A 11 -26.19 17.89 35.65
CA PHE A 11 -25.83 16.68 34.90
C PHE A 11 -27.08 15.78 34.70
N LEU A 12 -27.23 15.20 33.51
CA LEU A 12 -27.93 13.93 33.30
C LEU A 12 -26.89 12.90 32.81
N ARG A 13 -26.60 11.92 33.71
CA ARG A 13 -26.34 10.47 33.54
C ARG A 13 -25.98 9.98 32.11
N THR A 14 -25.03 9.09 31.82
CA THR A 14 -24.21 8.05 32.51
C THR A 14 -23.25 7.53 31.40
N LEU A 15 -21.92 7.40 31.51
CA LEU A 15 -21.13 6.31 32.11
C LEU A 15 -19.60 6.61 31.91
N SER A 16 -18.82 6.21 32.92
CA SER A 16 -17.37 6.19 33.20
C SER A 16 -16.35 6.85 32.25
N ARG A 17 -15.58 7.80 32.80
CA ARG A 17 -14.54 8.62 32.16
C ARG A 17 -13.09 8.30 32.58
N ASP A 18 -12.89 7.32 33.46
CA ASP A 18 -11.66 7.27 34.26
C ASP A 18 -10.47 6.53 33.62
N SER A 19 -10.66 5.85 32.48
CA SER A 19 -9.56 5.21 31.73
C SER A 19 -9.00 6.07 30.59
N ILE A 20 -9.65 7.18 30.25
CA ILE A 20 -9.26 8.05 29.13
C ILE A 20 -8.43 9.24 29.62
N GLU A 21 -8.65 9.72 30.85
CA GLU A 21 -7.99 10.94 31.34
C GLU A 21 -6.50 10.79 31.68
N SER A 22 -6.01 9.58 32.01
CA SER A 22 -4.59 9.38 32.38
C SER A 22 -3.65 9.39 31.17
N GLY A 23 -4.05 8.76 30.06
CA GLY A 23 -3.27 8.73 28.81
C GLY A 23 -3.22 10.09 28.10
N TYR A 24 -4.34 10.82 28.09
CA TYR A 24 -4.42 12.14 27.48
C TYR A 24 -3.65 13.22 28.26
N LYS A 25 -3.61 13.16 29.61
CA LYS A 25 -2.82 14.12 30.42
C LYS A 25 -1.32 13.98 30.21
N ALA A 26 -0.79 12.76 30.08
CA ALA A 26 0.64 12.53 29.92
C ALA A 26 1.17 13.02 28.55
N GLN A 27 0.39 12.82 27.48
CA GLN A 27 0.75 13.30 26.13
C GLN A 27 0.56 14.82 25.97
N TYR A 28 -0.42 15.43 26.67
CA TYR A 28 -0.57 16.89 26.69
C TYR A 28 0.58 17.60 27.44
N VAL A 29 1.14 17.00 28.49
CA VAL A 29 2.29 17.58 29.22
C VAL A 29 3.56 17.62 28.36
N GLY A 30 3.72 16.69 27.42
CA GLY A 30 4.82 16.71 26.44
C GLY A 30 4.72 17.88 25.45
N ILE A 31 3.51 18.12 24.92
CA ILE A 31 3.24 19.22 23.96
C ILE A 31 3.36 20.60 24.64
N VAL A 32 2.96 20.72 25.91
CA VAL A 32 3.14 21.96 26.69
C VAL A 32 4.62 22.20 27.05
N ARG A 33 5.45 21.15 27.13
CA ARG A 33 6.90 21.30 27.36
C ARG A 33 7.64 21.86 26.14
N GLU A 34 7.26 21.48 24.92
CA GLU A 34 7.78 22.10 23.68
C GLU A 34 7.28 23.54 23.48
N ALA A 35 6.07 23.85 23.95
CA ALA A 35 5.52 25.21 23.92
C ALA A 35 6.16 26.16 24.96
N ASN A 36 6.81 25.63 25.99
CA ASN A 36 7.46 26.39 27.06
C ASN A 36 8.93 26.79 26.77
N ASN A 37 9.42 26.59 25.55
CA ASN A 37 10.69 27.20 25.17
C ASN A 37 10.53 28.73 25.21
N ILE A 38 11.38 29.42 25.97
CA ILE A 38 11.22 30.85 26.37
C ILE A 38 11.07 31.76 25.13
N ALA A 39 11.65 31.39 23.99
CA ALA A 39 11.53 32.10 22.71
C ALA A 39 10.12 32.01 22.07
N THR A 40 9.35 30.98 22.37
CA THR A 40 7.98 30.76 21.86
C THR A 40 6.96 31.54 22.70
N MET A 41 7.18 31.66 24.01
CA MET A 41 6.28 32.36 24.94
C MET A 41 6.30 33.89 24.80
N ASP A 42 7.47 34.49 24.51
CA ASP A 42 7.55 35.93 24.20
C ASP A 42 6.93 36.28 22.83
N ARG A 43 6.90 35.31 21.89
CA ARG A 43 6.16 35.45 20.61
C ARG A 43 4.65 35.32 20.76
N ILE A 44 4.16 34.61 21.77
CA ILE A 44 2.72 34.46 22.03
C ILE A 44 2.17 35.68 22.80
N ARG A 45 2.99 36.32 23.64
CA ARG A 45 2.65 37.55 24.41
C ARG A 45 2.12 38.71 23.57
N THR A 46 2.56 38.84 22.31
CA THR A 46 2.21 39.96 21.41
C THR A 46 0.97 39.72 20.55
N LEU A 47 0.41 38.49 20.57
CA LEU A 47 -0.62 38.06 19.62
C LEU A 47 -1.88 37.61 20.36
N GLY A 48 -2.73 38.59 20.70
CA GLY A 48 -4.06 38.34 21.27
C GLY A 48 -4.90 37.34 20.46
N HIS A 49 -5.75 36.61 21.19
CA HIS A 49 -6.77 35.61 20.79
C HIS A 49 -6.55 34.85 19.47
N ARG A 50 -6.33 33.51 19.54
CA ARG A 50 -6.21 32.63 18.36
C ARG A 50 -7.18 31.44 18.38
N ILE A 51 -7.56 30.99 17.18
CA ILE A 51 -8.25 29.73 16.92
C ILE A 51 -7.18 28.69 16.59
N LEU A 52 -7.20 27.55 17.28
CA LEU A 52 -6.31 26.43 17.05
C LEU A 52 -7.11 25.28 16.44
N LEU A 53 -6.76 24.92 15.20
CA LEU A 53 -7.31 23.75 14.51
C LEU A 53 -6.41 22.56 14.83
N ILE A 54 -6.92 21.62 15.63
CA ILE A 54 -6.23 20.37 15.92
C ILE A 54 -7.03 19.24 15.26
N VAL A 55 -6.36 18.49 14.39
CA VAL A 55 -6.91 17.28 13.77
C VAL A 55 -6.27 16.10 14.49
N HIS A 56 -7.08 15.32 15.21
CA HIS A 56 -6.62 14.08 15.87
C HIS A 56 -7.64 12.97 15.60
N ASP A 57 -7.14 11.78 15.21
CA ASP A 57 -7.94 10.57 14.89
C ASP A 57 -9.20 10.84 14.07
N TYR A 58 -9.02 11.48 12.91
CA TYR A 58 -10.08 11.73 11.93
C TYR A 58 -11.29 12.53 12.47
N ARG A 59 -11.15 13.18 13.64
CA ARG A 59 -12.11 14.18 14.14
C ARG A 59 -11.53 15.57 14.01
N LEU A 60 -12.21 16.41 13.23
CA LEU A 60 -11.90 17.84 13.15
C LEU A 60 -12.40 18.52 14.44
N ALA A 61 -11.49 18.92 15.33
CA ALA A 61 -11.82 19.71 16.50
C ALA A 61 -11.36 21.16 16.30
N ILE A 62 -12.31 22.06 16.11
CA ILE A 62 -12.04 23.51 16.07
C ILE A 62 -12.12 24.00 17.52
N SER A 63 -10.96 24.33 18.11
CA SER A 63 -10.89 24.91 19.45
C SER A 63 -10.52 26.39 19.37
N LEU A 64 -11.39 27.26 19.89
CA LEU A 64 -11.00 28.62 20.24
C LEU A 64 -10.24 28.57 21.57
N ILE A 65 -9.01 29.11 21.60
CA ILE A 65 -8.26 29.26 22.85
C ILE A 65 -8.22 30.75 23.19
N GLU A 66 -8.97 31.13 24.22
CA GLU A 66 -8.94 32.48 24.78
C GLU A 66 -7.99 32.49 25.98
N CYS A 67 -6.86 33.19 25.85
CA CYS A 67 -5.97 33.47 26.96
C CYS A 67 -6.29 34.86 27.51
N TYR A 68 -6.56 34.95 28.82
CA TYR A 68 -6.72 36.21 29.54
C TYR A 68 -5.54 36.45 30.47
N PRO A 69 -5.10 37.71 30.66
CA PRO A 69 -4.06 38.04 31.60
C PRO A 69 -4.60 37.98 33.04
N GLY A 70 -4.15 37.00 33.82
CA GLY A 70 -4.34 36.94 35.27
C GLY A 70 -2.99 37.10 35.98
N GLN A 71 -2.93 37.84 37.08
CA GLN A 71 -1.70 38.02 37.85
C GLN A 71 -1.30 36.69 38.52
N GLY A 72 -0.24 36.07 37.99
CA GLY A 72 0.37 34.85 38.56
C GLY A 72 0.03 33.55 37.82
N GLY A 73 0.50 33.40 36.58
CA GLY A 73 0.42 32.15 35.81
C GLY A 73 -0.83 31.99 34.95
N PHE A 74 -0.67 31.44 33.74
CA PHE A 74 -1.77 31.23 32.78
C PHE A 74 -2.60 29.99 33.14
N ASN A 75 -3.90 30.19 33.43
CA ASN A 75 -4.88 29.10 33.52
C ASN A 75 -5.65 28.98 32.18
N ILE A 76 -5.59 27.81 31.54
CA ILE A 76 -6.43 27.49 30.36
C ILE A 76 -7.87 27.32 30.86
N LEU A 77 -8.72 28.34 30.70
CA LEU A 77 -10.02 28.39 31.37
C LEU A 77 -11.24 28.10 30.50
N ARG A 78 -11.14 28.02 29.16
CA ARG A 78 -12.30 27.60 28.34
C ARG A 78 -11.93 27.13 26.93
N THR A 79 -12.27 25.88 26.64
CA THR A 79 -12.34 25.33 25.27
C THR A 79 -13.82 25.29 24.86
N LYS A 80 -14.22 26.07 23.87
CA LYS A 80 -15.58 25.98 23.30
C LYS A 80 -15.54 25.07 22.07
N PHE A 81 -15.95 23.81 22.24
CA PHE A 81 -16.06 22.83 21.15
C PHE A 81 -17.22 23.23 20.22
N LEU A 82 -16.94 23.47 18.93
CA LEU A 82 -17.95 23.99 18.00
C LEU A 82 -18.81 22.96 17.26
N ARG A 83 -18.41 21.68 17.20
CA ARG A 83 -19.27 20.51 16.87
C ARG A 83 -18.38 19.28 16.70
N THR A 84 -18.89 18.13 17.11
CA THR A 84 -18.31 16.83 16.78
C THR A 84 -19.08 16.27 15.58
N LEU A 85 -18.42 16.04 14.45
CA LEU A 85 -18.99 15.20 13.39
C LEU A 85 -18.83 13.75 13.85
N SER A 86 -19.96 13.03 13.96
CA SER A 86 -20.00 11.67 14.50
C SER A 86 -19.47 10.64 13.50
N ARG A 87 -18.89 9.58 14.07
CA ARG A 87 -18.50 8.32 13.44
C ARG A 87 -19.53 7.87 12.41
N ASP A 88 -19.11 7.72 11.17
CA ASP A 88 -19.14 6.46 10.45
C ASP A 88 -18.23 6.60 9.22
N SER A 89 -17.41 5.58 8.95
CA SER A 89 -16.59 5.38 7.74
C SER A 89 -15.41 6.33 7.46
N ILE A 90 -14.34 6.32 8.29
CA ILE A 90 -13.03 6.85 7.86
C ILE A 90 -11.87 6.05 8.49
N GLU A 91 -11.45 4.97 7.82
CA GLU A 91 -10.10 4.43 7.90
C GLU A 91 -9.47 4.54 6.51
N SER A 92 -8.39 5.32 6.40
CA SER A 92 -7.27 5.17 5.45
C SER A 92 -6.50 6.49 5.27
N GLY A 93 -5.19 6.48 5.58
CA GLY A 93 -4.17 6.93 4.63
C GLY A 93 -3.86 8.43 4.36
N TYR A 94 -4.31 9.41 5.15
CA TYR A 94 -4.07 10.85 4.85
C TYR A 94 -3.09 11.61 5.75
N LYS A 95 -2.15 10.93 6.43
CA LYS A 95 -1.20 11.60 7.36
C LYS A 95 -0.13 12.46 6.66
N ALA A 96 0.28 12.17 5.43
CA ALA A 96 1.45 12.81 4.81
C ALA A 96 1.15 14.17 4.11
N GLN A 97 -0.01 14.34 3.49
CA GLN A 97 -0.36 15.59 2.80
C GLN A 97 -0.71 16.74 3.75
N TYR A 98 -1.22 16.45 4.95
CA TYR A 98 -1.65 17.49 5.90
C TYR A 98 -0.49 18.16 6.65
N VAL A 99 0.63 17.46 6.89
CA VAL A 99 1.78 18.03 7.61
C VAL A 99 2.48 19.12 6.78
N GLY A 100 2.47 19.01 5.44
CA GLY A 100 2.97 20.05 4.54
C GLY A 100 2.15 21.34 4.61
N ILE A 101 0.81 21.22 4.59
CA ILE A 101 -0.12 22.35 4.68
C ILE A 101 0.00 23.07 6.03
N VAL A 102 0.19 22.34 7.12
CA VAL A 102 0.37 22.91 8.47
C VAL A 102 1.73 23.63 8.61
N ARG A 103 2.78 23.18 7.93
CA ARG A 103 4.10 23.83 7.96
C ARG A 103 4.13 25.13 7.15
N GLU A 104 3.43 25.17 6.03
CA GLU A 104 3.26 26.38 5.20
C GLU A 104 2.33 27.41 5.84
N ALA A 105 1.30 26.95 6.57
CA ALA A 105 0.43 27.78 7.39
C ALA A 105 1.13 28.34 8.64
N ASN A 106 2.31 27.82 9.04
CA ASN A 106 3.09 28.36 10.16
C ASN A 106 4.15 29.39 9.73
N ASN A 107 4.28 29.69 8.44
CA ASN A 107 5.16 30.74 7.98
C ASN A 107 4.49 32.11 8.21
N ILE A 108 5.16 33.00 8.96
CA ILE A 108 4.63 34.29 9.44
C ILE A 108 4.13 35.16 8.27
N ALA A 109 4.82 35.13 7.13
CA ALA A 109 4.43 35.86 5.92
C ALA A 109 3.16 35.30 5.26
N THR A 110 2.93 34.00 5.35
CA THR A 110 1.71 33.34 4.84
C THR A 110 0.52 33.63 5.75
N MET A 111 0.74 33.64 7.06
CA MET A 111 -0.26 33.96 8.07
C MET A 111 -0.73 35.41 8.01
N ASP A 112 0.17 36.37 7.82
CA ASP A 112 -0.20 37.78 7.67
C ASP A 112 -0.98 38.04 6.37
N ARG A 113 -0.64 37.36 5.27
CA ARG A 113 -1.41 37.37 4.01
C ARG A 113 -2.81 36.77 4.19
N ILE A 114 -2.92 35.66 4.91
CA ILE A 114 -4.22 35.02 5.22
C ILE A 114 -5.08 35.93 6.11
N ARG A 115 -4.46 36.62 7.08
CA ARG A 115 -5.15 37.54 8.01
C ARG A 115 -5.66 38.79 7.29
N THR A 116 -4.86 39.36 6.37
CA THR A 116 -5.29 40.50 5.53
C THR A 116 -6.39 40.10 4.55
N LEU A 117 -6.31 38.92 3.92
CA LEU A 117 -7.41 38.40 3.09
C LEU A 117 -8.69 38.13 3.89
N GLY A 118 -8.59 37.57 5.11
CA GLY A 118 -9.73 37.31 5.98
C GLY A 118 -10.43 38.58 6.46
N HIS A 119 -9.67 39.67 6.65
CA HIS A 119 -10.22 40.98 7.01
C HIS A 119 -10.90 41.69 5.83
N SER A 120 -10.38 41.58 4.60
CA SER A 120 -10.97 42.29 3.44
C SER A 120 -12.23 41.61 2.89
N ILE A 121 -12.37 40.29 3.05
CA ILE A 121 -13.50 39.50 2.52
C ILE A 121 -14.51 39.17 3.64
N GLY A 122 -14.14 39.34 4.91
CA GLY A 122 -14.95 39.01 6.08
C GLY A 122 -14.83 37.53 6.48
N LEU A 123 -14.58 37.26 7.77
CA LEU A 123 -14.24 35.93 8.30
C LEU A 123 -15.23 34.82 7.91
N LYS A 124 -16.53 35.11 7.85
CA LYS A 124 -17.56 34.14 7.40
C LYS A 124 -17.38 33.74 5.93
N ARG A 125 -17.06 34.68 5.04
CA ARG A 125 -16.85 34.40 3.61
C ARG A 125 -15.53 33.67 3.39
N TYR A 126 -14.49 34.02 4.16
CA TYR A 126 -13.22 33.28 4.16
C TYR A 126 -13.39 31.82 4.60
N LEU A 127 -14.08 31.57 5.71
CA LEU A 127 -14.36 30.20 6.19
C LEU A 127 -15.22 29.41 5.20
N LEU A 128 -16.20 30.05 4.55
CA LEU A 128 -17.01 29.43 3.50
C LEU A 128 -16.15 29.06 2.28
N ALA A 129 -15.24 29.94 1.84
CA ALA A 129 -14.32 29.66 0.74
C ALA A 129 -13.37 28.49 1.07
N VAL A 130 -12.82 28.45 2.29
CA VAL A 130 -11.99 27.32 2.74
C VAL A 130 -12.80 26.01 2.75
N ALA A 131 -14.03 26.03 3.27
CA ALA A 131 -14.90 24.85 3.28
C ALA A 131 -15.25 24.38 1.86
N LEU A 132 -15.50 25.30 0.92
CA LEU A 132 -15.74 24.99 -0.49
C LEU A 132 -14.50 24.40 -1.16
N VAL A 133 -13.30 24.93 -0.88
CA VAL A 133 -12.04 24.36 -1.40
C VAL A 133 -11.81 22.95 -0.84
N VAL A 134 -11.98 22.74 0.46
CA VAL A 134 -11.85 21.40 1.07
C VAL A 134 -12.87 20.42 0.48
N MET A 135 -14.12 20.85 0.31
CA MET A 135 -15.17 20.04 -0.32
C MET A 135 -14.83 19.74 -1.79
N LEU A 136 -14.31 20.72 -2.53
CA LEU A 136 -13.89 20.53 -3.92
C LEU A 136 -12.71 19.56 -4.03
N VAL A 137 -11.71 19.68 -3.15
CA VAL A 137 -10.59 18.72 -3.06
C VAL A 137 -11.09 17.31 -2.75
N TYR A 138 -12.06 17.19 -1.84
CA TYR A 138 -12.68 15.90 -1.52
C TYR A 138 -13.45 15.31 -2.71
N ILE A 139 -14.29 16.10 -3.38
CA ILE A 139 -15.07 15.68 -4.55
C ILE A 139 -14.14 15.28 -5.69
N ILE A 140 -13.12 16.09 -5.99
CA ILE A 140 -12.11 15.78 -7.01
C ILE A 140 -11.36 14.50 -6.63
N GLY A 141 -10.88 14.41 -5.38
CA GLY A 141 -10.17 13.24 -4.88
C GLY A 141 -10.99 11.95 -4.97
N ALA A 142 -12.27 11.99 -4.61
CA ALA A 142 -13.20 10.88 -4.76
C ALA A 142 -13.47 10.54 -6.24
N ALA A 143 -13.61 11.55 -7.10
CA ALA A 143 -13.88 11.37 -8.52
C ALA A 143 -12.69 10.75 -9.30
N ILE A 144 -11.46 10.98 -8.85
CA ILE A 144 -10.23 10.48 -9.49
C ILE A 144 -9.58 9.29 -8.76
N HIS A 145 -10.19 8.77 -7.67
CA HIS A 145 -9.57 7.76 -6.83
C HIS A 145 -9.36 6.42 -7.57
N PRO A 146 -8.11 5.97 -7.82
CA PRO A 146 -7.84 4.81 -8.65
C PRO A 146 -8.29 3.48 -8.04
N SER A 147 -8.17 3.30 -6.72
CA SER A 147 -8.54 2.04 -6.07
C SER A 147 -10.03 1.88 -5.76
N ARG A 148 -10.80 2.99 -5.78
CA ARG A 148 -12.26 2.97 -5.51
C ARG A 148 -13.09 3.11 -6.80
N GLY A 149 -12.44 3.25 -7.96
CA GLY A 149 -13.12 3.42 -9.24
C GLY A 149 -13.98 4.68 -9.28
N GLY A 150 -13.36 5.85 -9.02
CA GLY A 150 -14.05 7.13 -9.09
C GLY A 150 -14.70 7.39 -10.47
N ALA A 151 -15.65 8.32 -10.55
CA ALA A 151 -16.41 8.59 -11.78
C ALA A 151 -15.52 8.83 -13.01
N VAL A 152 -14.40 9.55 -12.83
CA VAL A 152 -13.43 9.80 -13.91
C VAL A 152 -12.72 8.50 -14.31
N ILE A 153 -12.32 7.68 -13.34
CA ILE A 153 -11.67 6.37 -13.58
C ILE A 153 -12.62 5.42 -14.31
N ASN A 154 -13.90 5.40 -13.98
CA ASN A 154 -14.90 4.59 -14.68
C ASN A 154 -15.10 5.05 -16.13
N ILE A 155 -15.16 6.37 -16.35
CA ILE A 155 -15.18 6.93 -17.71
C ILE A 155 -13.90 6.52 -18.44
N LEU A 156 -12.72 6.68 -17.84
CA LEU A 156 -11.44 6.26 -18.44
C LEU A 156 -11.41 4.76 -18.79
N ASN A 157 -11.96 3.89 -17.94
CA ASN A 157 -12.10 2.46 -18.26
C ASN A 157 -13.10 2.20 -19.40
N THR A 158 -14.09 3.08 -19.60
CA THR A 158 -15.09 2.97 -20.68
C THR A 158 -14.57 3.54 -22.01
N VAL A 159 -13.78 4.62 -21.97
CA VAL A 159 -13.27 5.32 -23.17
C VAL A 159 -11.86 4.93 -23.56
N ALA A 160 -11.09 4.30 -22.67
CA ALA A 160 -9.85 3.64 -23.07
C ALA A 160 -10.26 2.48 -23.97
N VAL A 161 -10.21 2.71 -25.27
CA VAL A 161 -10.43 1.68 -26.28
C VAL A 161 -9.45 1.98 -27.40
N SER A 162 -8.24 1.46 -27.27
CA SER A 162 -7.48 1.07 -28.44
C SER A 162 -7.14 -0.40 -28.26
N GLN A 163 -7.93 -1.28 -28.87
CA GLN A 163 -7.50 -2.67 -29.02
C GLN A 163 -6.22 -2.67 -29.86
N PRO A 164 -5.17 -3.41 -29.48
CA PRO A 164 -4.18 -3.84 -30.46
C PRO A 164 -4.94 -4.53 -31.60
N SER A 165 -4.70 -4.12 -32.84
CA SER A 165 -5.47 -4.62 -33.99
C SER A 165 -5.11 -6.04 -34.39
N GLU A 166 -3.99 -6.60 -33.89
CA GLU A 166 -3.48 -7.88 -34.35
C GLU A 166 -2.91 -8.74 -33.22
N CYS A 167 -3.27 -10.02 -33.24
CA CYS A 167 -2.70 -11.05 -32.39
C CYS A 167 -1.49 -11.68 -33.07
N HIS A 168 -0.29 -11.24 -32.69
CA HIS A 168 0.93 -11.92 -33.11
C HIS A 168 0.97 -13.33 -32.50
N PRO A 169 1.24 -14.39 -33.29
CA PRO A 169 1.24 -15.77 -32.80
C PRO A 169 2.18 -16.02 -31.61
N GLU A 170 3.27 -15.26 -31.52
CA GLU A 170 4.26 -15.37 -30.44
C GLU A 170 3.80 -14.80 -29.10
N SER A 171 2.89 -13.82 -29.13
CA SER A 171 2.33 -13.15 -27.95
C SER A 171 0.92 -13.66 -27.60
N ASN A 172 0.44 -14.67 -28.32
CA ASN A 172 -0.86 -15.30 -28.07
C ASN A 172 -0.72 -16.50 -27.13
N PHE A 173 -1.45 -16.45 -26.02
CA PHE A 173 -1.62 -17.60 -25.14
C PHE A 173 -2.71 -18.53 -25.68
N ASN A 174 -2.32 -19.78 -25.93
CA ASN A 174 -3.23 -20.84 -26.37
C ASN A 174 -3.16 -22.04 -25.41
N MET A 175 -4.34 -22.54 -25.02
CA MET A 175 -4.48 -23.67 -24.10
C MET A 175 -3.79 -24.94 -24.61
N THR A 176 -3.81 -25.24 -25.91
CA THR A 176 -3.13 -26.41 -26.48
C THR A 176 -1.62 -26.34 -26.22
N LYS A 177 -1.00 -25.18 -26.44
CA LYS A 177 0.43 -24.95 -26.15
C LYS A 177 0.72 -25.04 -24.65
N ALA A 178 -0.19 -24.52 -23.82
CA ALA A 178 -0.09 -24.63 -22.37
C ALA A 178 -0.14 -26.11 -21.92
N MET A 179 -1.07 -26.91 -22.45
CA MET A 179 -1.18 -28.33 -22.14
C MET A 179 0.07 -29.12 -22.54
N LEU A 180 0.67 -28.81 -23.69
CA LEU A 180 1.94 -29.43 -24.10
C LEU A 180 3.08 -29.07 -23.13
N LYS A 181 3.17 -27.82 -22.68
CA LYS A 181 4.14 -27.41 -21.66
C LYS A 181 3.88 -28.10 -20.32
N ARG A 182 2.61 -28.22 -19.89
CA ARG A 182 2.23 -28.94 -18.66
C ARG A 182 2.69 -30.39 -18.67
N ALA A 183 2.63 -31.05 -19.83
CA ALA A 183 3.01 -32.45 -19.96
C ALA A 183 4.49 -32.69 -19.61
N THR A 184 5.37 -31.74 -19.97
CA THR A 184 6.82 -31.82 -19.73
C THR A 184 7.30 -31.03 -18.51
N ALA A 185 6.42 -30.26 -17.86
CA ALA A 185 6.74 -29.49 -16.66
C ALA A 185 7.05 -30.38 -15.45
N ILE A 186 7.82 -29.82 -14.51
CA ILE A 186 8.12 -30.43 -13.21
C ILE A 186 6.81 -30.71 -12.48
N LYS A 187 6.68 -31.92 -11.95
CA LYS A 187 5.46 -32.37 -11.27
C LYS A 187 5.51 -32.06 -9.78
N PRO A 188 4.35 -31.94 -9.11
CA PRO A 188 4.31 -31.85 -7.66
C PRO A 188 4.99 -33.04 -6.99
N GLY A 189 5.73 -32.76 -5.91
CA GLY A 189 6.23 -33.80 -5.02
C GLY A 189 5.08 -34.48 -4.26
N GLU A 190 5.39 -35.60 -3.62
CA GLU A 190 4.42 -36.37 -2.84
C GLU A 190 3.71 -35.50 -1.78
N GLY A 191 2.38 -35.60 -1.70
CA GLY A 191 1.57 -34.83 -0.75
C GLY A 191 1.29 -33.38 -1.14
N PHE A 192 1.69 -32.94 -2.35
CA PHE A 192 1.41 -31.60 -2.87
C PHE A 192 0.64 -31.64 -4.18
N VAL A 193 -0.16 -30.60 -4.42
CA VAL A 193 -0.89 -30.39 -5.68
C VAL A 193 -0.15 -29.39 -6.58
N VAL A 194 0.65 -28.51 -5.98
CA VAL A 194 1.41 -27.47 -6.69
C VAL A 194 2.91 -27.85 -6.74
N PRO A 195 3.59 -27.79 -7.90
CA PRO A 195 5.02 -28.07 -8.00
C PRO A 195 5.87 -26.99 -7.31
N ASN A 196 7.09 -27.33 -6.88
CA ASN A 196 7.98 -26.38 -6.21
C ASN A 196 8.81 -25.57 -7.22
N VAL A 197 8.13 -24.93 -8.17
CA VAL A 197 8.77 -24.12 -9.21
C VAL A 197 8.40 -22.67 -8.97
N VAL A 198 9.40 -21.80 -8.96
CA VAL A 198 9.22 -20.36 -8.74
C VAL A 198 9.27 -19.63 -10.08
N HIS A 199 8.39 -18.65 -10.26
CA HIS A 199 8.30 -17.83 -11.45
C HIS A 199 8.43 -16.35 -11.12
N TYR A 200 9.35 -15.69 -11.81
CA TYR A 200 9.47 -14.23 -11.88
C TYR A 200 9.21 -13.78 -13.31
N VAL A 201 8.57 -12.62 -13.47
CA VAL A 201 8.33 -12.01 -14.79
C VAL A 201 9.01 -10.64 -14.82
N TRP A 202 9.80 -10.40 -15.85
CA TRP A 202 10.48 -9.13 -16.11
C TRP A 202 10.33 -8.75 -17.57
N TYR A 203 9.72 -7.61 -17.84
CA TYR A 203 9.64 -7.08 -19.20
C TYR A 203 10.20 -5.67 -19.28
N ALA A 204 10.97 -5.42 -20.33
CA ALA A 204 11.59 -4.12 -20.58
C ALA A 204 11.73 -3.85 -22.07
N ASP A 205 11.43 -2.60 -22.47
CA ASP A 205 11.63 -2.12 -23.85
C ASP A 205 13.08 -1.71 -24.12
N LYS A 206 13.81 -1.41 -23.05
CA LYS A 206 15.21 -1.00 -23.06
C LYS A 206 15.93 -1.59 -21.86
N PRO A 207 17.27 -1.75 -21.91
CA PRO A 207 18.02 -2.26 -20.78
C PRO A 207 17.69 -1.51 -19.48
N ALA A 208 17.26 -2.26 -18.47
CA ALA A 208 16.80 -1.72 -17.20
C ALA A 208 17.59 -2.34 -16.03
N LYS A 209 17.95 -1.52 -15.05
CA LYS A 209 18.80 -1.95 -13.94
C LYS A 209 18.06 -2.90 -13.00
N PHE A 210 18.68 -4.04 -12.74
CA PHE A 210 18.33 -4.91 -11.63
C PHE A 210 18.83 -4.29 -10.32
N LYS A 211 17.97 -4.27 -9.30
CA LYS A 211 18.22 -3.59 -8.03
C LYS A 211 18.50 -4.59 -6.93
N PHE A 212 19.08 -4.09 -5.85
CA PHE A 212 19.42 -4.87 -4.66
C PHE A 212 18.24 -5.70 -4.15
N PHE A 213 17.07 -5.09 -3.96
CA PHE A 213 15.88 -5.80 -3.45
C PHE A 213 15.33 -6.86 -4.44
N HIS A 214 15.54 -6.70 -5.76
CA HIS A 214 15.18 -7.75 -6.73
C HIS A 214 16.05 -8.99 -6.52
N MET A 215 17.36 -8.79 -6.30
CA MET A 215 18.28 -9.88 -5.98
C MET A 215 17.89 -10.53 -4.65
N LEU A 216 17.59 -9.74 -3.62
CA LEU A 216 17.12 -10.26 -2.34
C LEU A 216 15.86 -11.11 -2.46
N SER A 217 14.89 -10.67 -3.27
CA SER A 217 13.67 -11.44 -3.54
C SER A 217 14.00 -12.83 -4.09
N MET A 218 14.82 -12.92 -5.14
CA MET A 218 15.19 -14.19 -5.76
C MET A 218 16.03 -15.08 -4.83
N LEU A 219 17.00 -14.50 -4.10
CA LEU A 219 17.80 -15.23 -3.12
C LEU A 219 16.95 -15.78 -1.98
N SER A 220 15.96 -15.02 -1.51
CA SER A 220 15.04 -15.48 -0.47
C SER A 220 14.19 -16.65 -0.93
N ALA A 221 13.73 -16.64 -2.19
CA ALA A 221 12.98 -17.75 -2.77
C ALA A 221 13.83 -19.02 -2.82
N GLU A 222 15.08 -18.95 -3.31
CA GLU A 222 15.95 -20.13 -3.34
C GLU A 222 16.23 -20.66 -1.92
N LYS A 223 16.53 -19.76 -0.98
CA LYS A 223 16.89 -20.11 0.40
C LYS A 223 15.77 -20.80 1.15
N PHE A 224 14.55 -20.26 1.07
CA PHE A 224 13.44 -20.68 1.95
C PHE A 224 12.42 -21.59 1.27
N LEU A 225 12.23 -21.48 -0.04
CA LEU A 225 11.36 -22.40 -0.79
C LEU A 225 12.12 -23.63 -1.28
N LYS A 226 13.44 -23.52 -1.49
CA LYS A 226 14.28 -24.59 -2.06
C LYS A 226 13.66 -25.20 -3.33
N PRO A 227 13.36 -24.35 -4.33
CA PRO A 227 12.61 -24.77 -5.50
C PRO A 227 13.43 -25.71 -6.39
N ASP A 228 12.73 -26.57 -7.13
CA ASP A 228 13.35 -27.42 -8.16
C ASP A 228 13.89 -26.57 -9.33
N ALA A 229 13.26 -25.42 -9.57
CA ALA A 229 13.73 -24.41 -10.49
C ALA A 229 13.17 -23.02 -10.18
N ILE A 230 13.95 -21.99 -10.50
CA ILE A 230 13.52 -20.60 -10.59
C ILE A 230 13.49 -20.20 -12.06
N TYR A 231 12.30 -20.00 -12.63
CA TYR A 231 12.14 -19.52 -13.99
C TYR A 231 12.00 -18.00 -14.00
N PHE A 232 12.98 -17.34 -14.61
CA PHE A 232 12.95 -15.90 -14.83
C PHE A 232 12.51 -15.61 -16.27
N HIS A 233 11.23 -15.29 -16.42
CA HIS A 233 10.60 -15.06 -17.72
C HIS A 233 10.85 -13.62 -18.18
N THR A 234 11.47 -13.45 -19.34
CA THR A 234 11.82 -12.12 -19.84
C THR A 234 11.90 -12.00 -21.35
N ASN A 235 11.58 -10.82 -21.89
CA ASN A 235 11.87 -10.46 -23.28
C ASN A 235 13.29 -9.88 -23.43
N LEU A 236 13.80 -9.26 -22.37
CA LEU A 236 15.09 -8.60 -22.32
C LEU A 236 15.65 -8.71 -20.90
N GLU A 237 16.79 -9.38 -20.75
CA GLU A 237 17.44 -9.51 -19.44
C GLU A 237 17.72 -8.16 -18.80
N PRO A 238 17.61 -8.07 -17.46
CA PRO A 238 18.01 -6.87 -16.76
C PRO A 238 19.54 -6.72 -16.78
N ILE A 239 20.02 -5.52 -16.45
CA ILE A 239 21.44 -5.20 -16.41
C ILE A 239 21.89 -4.76 -15.01
N GLY A 240 23.20 -4.78 -14.76
CA GLY A 240 23.81 -4.24 -13.54
C GLY A 240 24.34 -5.31 -12.60
N GLU A 241 25.12 -4.89 -11.60
CA GLU A 241 25.88 -5.78 -10.72
C GLU A 241 25.01 -6.78 -9.97
N TYR A 242 23.82 -6.37 -9.51
CA TYR A 242 22.92 -7.24 -8.77
C TYR A 242 22.33 -8.35 -9.64
N TRP A 243 22.19 -8.14 -10.95
CA TRP A 243 21.78 -9.21 -11.86
C TRP A 243 22.89 -10.25 -12.02
N GLU A 244 24.13 -9.79 -12.24
CA GLU A 244 25.28 -10.68 -12.35
C GLU A 244 25.52 -11.47 -11.06
N GLN A 245 25.35 -10.82 -9.90
CA GLN A 245 25.40 -11.50 -8.61
C GLN A 245 24.26 -12.51 -8.45
N ALA A 246 23.03 -12.19 -8.84
CA ALA A 246 21.91 -13.13 -8.80
C ALA A 246 22.19 -14.36 -9.65
N LYS A 247 22.62 -14.19 -10.91
CA LYS A 247 23.01 -15.29 -11.80
C LYS A 247 24.13 -16.15 -11.23
N LYS A 248 25.11 -15.54 -10.55
CA LYS A 248 26.22 -16.28 -9.93
C LYS A 248 25.81 -17.05 -8.69
N LYS A 249 24.91 -16.50 -7.87
CA LYS A 249 24.53 -17.07 -6.56
C LYS A 249 23.41 -18.10 -6.68
N LEU A 250 22.48 -17.91 -7.62
CA LEU A 250 21.32 -18.78 -7.78
C LEU A 250 21.67 -20.04 -8.57
N THR A 251 21.53 -21.19 -7.91
CA THR A 251 21.85 -22.50 -8.50
C THR A 251 20.73 -23.09 -9.35
N THR A 252 19.49 -22.68 -9.08
CA THR A 252 18.27 -23.21 -9.70
C THR A 252 17.69 -22.27 -10.77
N LEU A 253 18.36 -21.15 -11.06
CA LEU A 253 17.91 -20.13 -12.00
C LEU A 253 17.96 -20.63 -13.46
N LYS A 254 16.85 -20.45 -14.17
CA LYS A 254 16.75 -20.62 -15.62
C LYS A 254 16.12 -19.37 -16.24
N ILE A 255 16.81 -18.79 -17.21
CA ILE A 255 16.33 -17.62 -17.97
C ILE A 255 15.43 -18.13 -19.08
N MET A 256 14.18 -17.67 -19.08
CA MET A 256 13.14 -18.12 -20.01
C MET A 256 12.77 -16.96 -20.93
N HIS A 257 13.32 -16.96 -22.15
CA HIS A 257 12.99 -15.92 -23.12
C HIS A 257 11.56 -16.05 -23.63
N ARG A 258 10.78 -14.97 -23.53
CA ARG A 258 9.41 -14.90 -24.05
C ARG A 258 9.00 -13.49 -24.44
N THR A 259 8.13 -13.41 -25.43
CA THR A 259 7.42 -12.17 -25.78
C THR A 259 6.28 -11.95 -24.77
N PRO A 260 6.04 -10.70 -24.31
CA PRO A 260 4.91 -10.41 -23.43
C PRO A 260 3.57 -10.81 -24.07
N THR A 261 2.68 -11.43 -23.30
CA THR A 261 1.38 -11.85 -23.82
C THR A 261 0.50 -10.64 -24.13
N THR A 262 -0.01 -10.57 -25.36
CA THR A 262 -0.94 -9.52 -25.82
C THR A 262 -2.29 -10.08 -26.25
N CYS A 263 -2.39 -11.39 -26.45
CA CYS A 263 -3.62 -12.08 -26.80
C CYS A 263 -3.85 -13.32 -25.95
N LEU A 264 -5.12 -13.61 -25.68
CA LEU A 264 -5.58 -14.77 -24.95
C LEU A 264 -6.63 -15.46 -25.83
N PHE A 265 -6.39 -16.73 -26.17
CA PHE A 265 -7.33 -17.51 -26.97
C PHE A 265 -7.68 -16.85 -28.32
N ASP A 266 -6.67 -16.33 -29.00
CA ASP A 266 -6.80 -15.61 -30.28
C ASP A 266 -7.57 -14.27 -30.20
N GLU A 267 -7.91 -13.81 -28.99
CA GLU A 267 -8.56 -12.54 -28.72
C GLU A 267 -7.57 -11.51 -28.13
N PRO A 268 -7.53 -10.26 -28.64
CA PRO A 268 -6.66 -9.23 -28.09
C PRO A 268 -7.13 -8.78 -26.72
N ILE A 269 -6.19 -8.67 -25.77
CA ILE A 269 -6.47 -8.08 -24.46
C ILE A 269 -6.76 -6.59 -24.65
N LYS A 270 -7.84 -6.07 -24.05
CA LYS A 270 -8.20 -4.65 -24.15
C LYS A 270 -7.17 -3.79 -23.43
N ASN A 271 -6.64 -2.74 -24.07
CA ASN A 271 -5.71 -1.76 -23.47
C ASN A 271 -4.58 -2.39 -22.64
N PRO A 272 -3.72 -3.24 -23.21
CA PRO A 272 -2.61 -3.81 -22.46
C PRO A 272 -1.55 -2.69 -22.35
N VAL A 273 -1.71 -1.78 -21.38
CA VAL A 273 -0.77 -0.69 -21.15
C VAL A 273 0.58 -1.32 -20.81
N TRP A 274 1.58 -1.03 -21.64
CA TRP A 274 2.94 -1.54 -21.52
C TRP A 274 3.48 -1.50 -20.08
N GLY A 275 4.17 -2.57 -19.69
CA GLY A 275 4.80 -2.72 -18.38
C GLY A 275 3.96 -3.58 -17.42
N THR A 276 3.36 -2.96 -16.41
CA THR A 276 2.79 -3.67 -15.26
C THR A 276 1.53 -4.45 -15.60
N SER A 277 0.88 -4.09 -16.70
CA SER A 277 -0.35 -4.74 -17.15
C SER A 277 -0.05 -6.07 -17.83
N GLN A 278 1.00 -6.14 -18.65
CA GLN A 278 1.46 -7.43 -19.21
C GLN A 278 1.94 -8.37 -18.12
N SER A 279 2.64 -7.87 -17.09
CA SER A 279 3.03 -8.74 -15.96
C SER A 279 1.84 -9.25 -15.15
N ASN A 280 0.68 -8.55 -15.16
CA ASN A 280 -0.56 -9.02 -14.54
C ASN A 280 -1.19 -10.19 -15.30
N VAL A 281 -1.04 -10.22 -16.63
CA VAL A 281 -1.49 -11.34 -17.47
C VAL A 281 -0.50 -12.49 -17.37
N ASP A 282 0.79 -12.21 -17.57
CA ASP A 282 1.79 -13.26 -17.70
C ASP A 282 2.08 -14.02 -16.42
N ARG A 283 1.82 -13.43 -15.24
CA ARG A 283 1.83 -14.19 -13.97
C ARG A 283 0.83 -15.35 -13.99
N LEU A 284 -0.33 -15.16 -14.61
CA LEU A 284 -1.32 -16.24 -14.75
C LEU A 284 -0.92 -17.18 -15.89
N VAL A 285 -0.42 -16.64 -17.01
CA VAL A 285 0.02 -17.48 -18.14
C VAL A 285 1.11 -18.46 -17.71
N VAL A 286 2.15 -18.02 -17.00
CA VAL A 286 3.22 -18.91 -16.56
C VAL A 286 2.71 -19.98 -15.60
N LEU A 287 1.80 -19.62 -14.68
CA LEU A 287 1.18 -20.61 -13.79
C LEU A 287 0.29 -21.58 -14.56
N MET A 288 -0.44 -21.11 -15.57
CA MET A 288 -1.22 -22.00 -16.43
C MET A 288 -0.33 -22.91 -17.29
N GLU A 289 0.91 -22.55 -17.57
CA GLU A 289 1.85 -23.39 -18.35
C GLU A 289 2.59 -24.41 -17.48
N TYR A 290 2.98 -24.03 -16.26
CA TYR A 290 3.91 -24.79 -15.42
C TYR A 290 3.35 -25.19 -14.05
N GLY A 291 2.27 -24.56 -13.59
CA GLY A 291 1.90 -24.54 -12.18
C GLY A 291 2.94 -23.78 -11.36
N GLY A 292 2.94 -23.92 -10.05
CA GLY A 292 4.02 -23.45 -9.18
C GLY A 292 3.68 -22.17 -8.42
N ILE A 293 4.70 -21.36 -8.19
CA ILE A 293 4.70 -20.20 -7.29
C ILE A 293 5.13 -18.98 -8.09
N TYR A 294 4.21 -18.08 -8.39
CA TYR A 294 4.54 -16.76 -8.93
C TYR A 294 4.86 -15.79 -7.80
N LEU A 295 5.91 -14.99 -7.99
CA LEU A 295 6.33 -13.93 -7.07
C LEU A 295 6.60 -12.63 -7.84
N ASP A 296 6.09 -11.50 -7.35
CA ASP A 296 6.59 -10.18 -7.74
C ASP A 296 8.05 -10.01 -7.24
N LEU A 297 8.87 -9.28 -7.99
CA LEU A 297 10.31 -9.12 -7.74
C LEU A 297 10.65 -8.29 -6.49
N ASP A 298 9.65 -7.77 -5.79
CA ASP A 298 9.75 -7.08 -4.52
C ASP A 298 9.05 -7.86 -3.39
N VAL A 299 8.96 -9.18 -3.53
CA VAL A 299 8.53 -10.09 -2.45
C VAL A 299 9.73 -10.78 -1.81
N LEU A 300 9.88 -10.67 -0.49
CA LEU A 300 10.87 -11.42 0.29
C LEU A 300 10.22 -12.62 0.97
N ILE A 301 10.73 -13.82 0.70
CA ILE A 301 10.29 -15.05 1.36
C ILE A 301 10.98 -15.19 2.71
N VAL A 302 10.22 -15.60 3.73
CA VAL A 302 10.74 -15.82 5.08
C VAL A 302 10.56 -17.27 5.57
N LYS A 303 9.67 -18.05 4.93
CA LYS A 303 9.39 -19.46 5.25
C LYS A 303 8.97 -20.30 4.04
N SER A 304 9.03 -21.62 4.17
CA SER A 304 8.54 -22.57 3.15
C SER A 304 7.05 -22.40 2.87
N PHE A 305 6.66 -22.52 1.61
CA PHE A 305 5.27 -22.48 1.14
C PHE A 305 4.62 -23.87 1.07
N ASP A 306 5.27 -24.94 1.56
CA ASP A 306 4.71 -26.29 1.52
C ASP A 306 3.27 -26.41 2.05
N PRO A 307 2.88 -25.74 3.15
CA PRO A 307 1.47 -25.74 3.59
C PRO A 307 0.50 -25.16 2.55
N LEU A 308 0.94 -24.18 1.77
CA LEU A 308 0.14 -23.47 0.76
C LEU A 308 0.02 -24.25 -0.56
N ARG A 309 0.95 -25.17 -0.81
CA ARG A 309 1.01 -26.03 -2.02
C ARG A 309 0.08 -27.25 -1.97
N LYS A 310 -0.63 -27.44 -0.86
CA LYS A 310 -1.62 -28.51 -0.67
C LYS A 310 -3.00 -28.17 -1.25
N TYR A 311 -3.21 -26.90 -1.60
CA TYR A 311 -4.43 -26.42 -2.20
C TYR A 311 -4.26 -26.26 -3.72
N PRO A 312 -5.31 -26.44 -4.54
CA PRO A 312 -5.23 -26.25 -5.99
C PRO A 312 -4.78 -24.84 -6.38
N CYS A 313 -5.15 -23.84 -5.58
CA CYS A 313 -4.69 -22.47 -5.69
C CYS A 313 -4.68 -21.81 -4.31
N THR A 314 -3.73 -20.91 -4.07
CA THR A 314 -3.60 -20.10 -2.86
C THR A 314 -3.19 -18.68 -3.23
N VAL A 315 -3.86 -17.69 -2.63
CA VAL A 315 -3.49 -16.26 -2.67
C VAL A 315 -3.68 -15.64 -1.27
N GLY A 316 -2.99 -14.53 -0.99
CA GLY A 316 -3.06 -13.85 0.30
C GLY A 316 -3.98 -12.64 0.29
N LEU A 317 -4.70 -12.40 1.39
CA LEU A 317 -5.40 -11.13 1.60
C LEU A 317 -4.39 -10.00 1.87
N GLU A 318 -4.40 -8.98 1.02
CA GLU A 318 -3.71 -7.72 1.27
C GLU A 318 -4.45 -6.92 2.35
N ASN A 319 -5.79 -6.94 2.29
CA ASN A 319 -6.69 -6.36 3.28
C ASN A 319 -8.01 -7.16 3.29
N PRO A 320 -8.96 -6.90 4.20
CA PRO A 320 -10.21 -7.66 4.31
C PRO A 320 -11.06 -7.67 3.02
N GLU A 321 -10.85 -6.71 2.12
CA GLU A 321 -11.64 -6.54 0.91
C GLU A 321 -10.93 -6.99 -0.37
N ARG A 322 -9.61 -7.27 -0.33
CA ARG A 322 -8.79 -7.49 -1.52
C ARG A 322 -7.61 -8.43 -1.29
N VAL A 323 -7.42 -9.38 -2.20
CA VAL A 323 -6.20 -10.21 -2.29
C VAL A 323 -5.06 -9.48 -2.99
N CYS A 324 -3.82 -9.88 -2.70
CA CYS A 324 -2.65 -9.41 -3.42
C CYS A 324 -2.27 -10.39 -4.53
N GLY A 325 -2.25 -9.93 -5.78
CA GLY A 325 -1.80 -10.74 -6.92
C GLY A 325 -0.27 -10.90 -7.03
N GLY A 326 0.51 -10.32 -6.10
CA GLY A 326 1.97 -10.38 -6.11
C GLY A 326 2.56 -11.72 -5.64
N ILE A 327 1.73 -12.59 -5.05
CA ILE A 327 2.09 -13.95 -4.67
C ILE A 327 0.93 -14.87 -5.03
N ILE A 328 1.18 -15.85 -5.90
CA ILE A 328 0.15 -16.80 -6.33
C ILE A 328 0.79 -18.19 -6.33
N VAL A 329 0.20 -19.13 -5.59
CA VAL A 329 0.64 -20.52 -5.54
C VAL A 329 -0.47 -21.36 -6.16
N CYS A 330 -0.24 -21.99 -7.31
CA CYS A 330 -1.35 -22.61 -8.03
C CYS A 330 -0.94 -23.78 -8.92
N ALA A 331 -1.81 -24.78 -9.00
CA ALA A 331 -1.67 -25.91 -9.90
C ALA A 331 -1.95 -25.45 -11.35
N ALA A 332 -1.26 -26.06 -12.32
CA ALA A 332 -1.32 -25.61 -13.70
C ALA A 332 -2.71 -25.76 -14.34
N ASP A 333 -3.47 -26.75 -13.89
CA ASP A 333 -4.82 -27.10 -14.32
C ASP A 333 -5.91 -26.56 -13.38
N SER A 334 -5.57 -25.63 -12.49
CA SER A 334 -6.53 -25.00 -11.59
C SER A 334 -7.68 -24.32 -12.35
N LEU A 335 -8.91 -24.75 -12.06
CA LEU A 335 -10.12 -24.11 -12.60
C LEU A 335 -10.20 -22.63 -12.20
N PHE A 336 -9.67 -22.27 -11.04
CA PHE A 336 -9.62 -20.87 -10.60
C PHE A 336 -8.79 -20.01 -11.56
N LEU A 337 -7.65 -20.50 -12.08
CA LEU A 337 -6.84 -19.76 -13.04
C LEU A 337 -7.58 -19.53 -14.36
N ASN A 338 -8.34 -20.53 -14.84
CA ASN A 338 -9.13 -20.38 -16.06
C ASN A 338 -10.17 -19.25 -15.90
N LEU A 339 -10.94 -19.28 -14.80
CA LEU A 339 -11.93 -18.25 -14.49
C LEU A 339 -11.30 -16.86 -14.34
N TRP A 340 -10.12 -16.78 -13.72
CA TRP A 340 -9.40 -15.52 -13.56
C TRP A 340 -8.88 -14.99 -14.90
N MET A 341 -8.31 -15.86 -15.75
CA MET A 341 -7.79 -15.49 -17.06
C MET A 341 -8.90 -14.93 -17.97
N GLU A 342 -10.10 -15.52 -17.97
CA GLU A 342 -11.23 -15.05 -18.78
C GLU A 342 -11.61 -13.58 -18.50
N HIS A 343 -11.44 -13.10 -17.27
CA HIS A 343 -11.77 -11.72 -16.91
C HIS A 343 -10.84 -10.69 -17.58
N TYR A 344 -9.64 -11.10 -18.02
CA TYR A 344 -8.77 -10.21 -18.83
C TYR A 344 -9.33 -9.94 -20.23
N ILE A 345 -10.28 -10.74 -20.71
CA ILE A 345 -10.96 -10.53 -21.99
C ILE A 345 -12.25 -9.71 -21.77
N PHE A 346 -13.06 -10.11 -20.79
CA PHE A 346 -14.44 -9.62 -20.68
C PHE A 346 -14.66 -8.49 -19.65
N ASP A 347 -13.83 -8.37 -18.62
CA ASP A 347 -14.00 -7.41 -17.51
C ASP A 347 -12.67 -6.71 -17.13
N TYR A 348 -11.85 -6.40 -18.12
CA TYR A 348 -10.55 -5.79 -17.87
C TYR A 348 -10.64 -4.29 -17.55
N LYS A 349 -10.09 -3.85 -16.41
CA LYS A 349 -10.07 -2.44 -15.97
C LYS A 349 -8.67 -1.97 -15.61
N ILE A 350 -8.00 -1.30 -16.54
CA ILE A 350 -6.61 -0.87 -16.38
C ILE A 350 -6.44 0.34 -15.45
N TRP A 351 -7.39 1.27 -15.45
CA TRP A 351 -7.28 2.51 -14.66
C TRP A 351 -7.66 2.30 -13.19
N THR A 352 -8.22 1.14 -12.86
CA THR A 352 -8.58 0.79 -11.49
C THR A 352 -7.45 0.01 -10.84
N TRP A 353 -6.81 0.60 -9.82
CA TRP A 353 -5.65 0.01 -9.15
C TRP A 353 -5.99 -1.37 -8.58
N ALA A 354 -5.14 -2.36 -8.88
CA ALA A 354 -5.28 -3.74 -8.44
C ALA A 354 -6.64 -4.38 -8.77
N TYR A 355 -7.36 -3.90 -9.79
CA TYR A 355 -8.63 -4.49 -10.19
C TYR A 355 -8.44 -5.91 -10.70
N ASN A 356 -7.68 -6.07 -11.78
CA ASN A 356 -7.50 -7.36 -12.44
C ASN A 356 -6.72 -8.36 -11.58
N SER A 357 -5.75 -7.87 -10.79
CA SER A 357 -4.86 -8.72 -9.98
C SER A 357 -5.27 -8.87 -8.51
N GLY A 358 -6.29 -8.13 -8.05
CA GLY A 358 -6.71 -8.13 -6.65
C GLY A 358 -8.24 -8.21 -6.47
N LEU A 359 -9.01 -7.30 -7.07
CA LEU A 359 -10.48 -7.31 -6.89
C LEU A 359 -11.16 -8.48 -7.61
N VAL A 360 -10.80 -8.74 -8.87
CA VAL A 360 -11.32 -9.87 -9.66
C VAL A 360 -11.12 -11.22 -8.94
N PRO A 361 -9.89 -11.62 -8.54
CA PRO A 361 -9.70 -12.87 -7.81
C PRO A 361 -10.40 -12.87 -6.45
N THR A 362 -10.59 -11.72 -5.79
CA THR A 362 -11.38 -11.66 -4.56
C THR A 362 -12.86 -12.00 -4.81
N HIS A 363 -13.45 -11.44 -5.87
CA HIS A 363 -14.83 -11.75 -6.25
C HIS A 363 -15.00 -13.22 -6.64
N LEU A 364 -14.05 -13.76 -7.41
CA LEU A 364 -14.03 -15.18 -7.77
C LEU A 364 -13.92 -16.08 -6.53
N ALA A 365 -13.03 -15.76 -5.58
CA ALA A 365 -12.87 -16.54 -4.36
C ALA A 365 -14.14 -16.54 -3.49
N ARG A 366 -14.85 -15.40 -3.41
CA ARG A 366 -16.15 -15.31 -2.72
C ARG A 366 -17.23 -16.13 -3.42
N ARG A 367 -17.18 -16.22 -4.75
CA ARG A 367 -18.17 -16.95 -5.55
C ARG A 367 -17.91 -18.46 -5.56
N TYR A 368 -16.64 -18.86 -5.57
CA TYR A 368 -16.17 -20.23 -5.73
C TYR A 368 -15.11 -20.58 -4.65
N PRO A 369 -15.49 -20.60 -3.37
CA PRO A 369 -14.55 -20.78 -2.27
C PRO A 369 -13.83 -22.14 -2.30
N ASP A 370 -14.43 -23.18 -2.89
CA ASP A 370 -13.83 -24.51 -2.97
C ASP A 370 -12.66 -24.60 -3.97
N LEU A 371 -12.51 -23.59 -4.84
CA LEU A 371 -11.47 -23.59 -5.88
C LEU A 371 -10.16 -22.94 -5.42
N ILE A 372 -10.14 -22.29 -4.25
CA ILE A 372 -8.99 -21.50 -3.79
C ILE A 372 -8.91 -21.42 -2.27
N HIS A 373 -7.69 -21.54 -1.74
CA HIS A 373 -7.37 -21.17 -0.38
C HIS A 373 -7.01 -19.68 -0.31
N ILE A 374 -7.64 -18.96 0.61
CA ILE A 374 -7.33 -17.57 0.90
C ILE A 374 -6.53 -17.51 2.20
N GLU A 375 -5.25 -17.16 2.09
CA GLU A 375 -4.37 -17.02 3.24
C GLU A 375 -4.62 -15.66 3.91
N PRO A 376 -5.14 -15.63 5.15
CA PRO A 376 -5.74 -14.42 5.72
C PRO A 376 -4.76 -13.30 6.05
N SER A 377 -3.54 -13.61 6.49
CA SER A 377 -2.61 -12.57 6.96
C SER A 377 -1.13 -12.88 6.76
N SER A 378 -0.74 -14.15 6.66
CA SER A 378 0.68 -14.50 6.70
C SER A 378 1.40 -14.36 5.34
N LEU A 379 0.67 -14.17 4.24
CA LEU A 379 1.25 -14.16 2.88
C LEU A 379 1.43 -12.76 2.28
N ALA A 380 0.51 -11.84 2.53
CA ALA A 380 0.44 -10.54 1.83
C ALA A 380 0.26 -9.31 2.75
N GLN A 381 0.49 -9.47 4.06
CA GLN A 381 0.48 -8.37 5.03
C GLN A 381 1.86 -8.23 5.67
N PRO A 382 2.30 -7.02 6.08
CA PRO A 382 1.57 -5.73 6.05
C PRO A 382 1.27 -5.23 4.63
N ASN A 383 0.25 -4.39 4.49
CA ASN A 383 -0.11 -3.80 3.21
C ASN A 383 0.43 -2.37 3.04
N GLY A 384 0.05 -1.72 1.94
CA GLY A 384 0.54 -0.39 1.57
C GLY A 384 0.12 0.74 2.50
N ASP A 385 -0.98 0.57 3.25
CA ASP A 385 -1.41 1.54 4.27
C ASP A 385 -0.59 1.41 5.56
N GLU A 386 0.15 0.31 5.71
CA GLU A 386 1.00 -0.03 6.85
C GLU A 386 2.47 -0.14 6.43
N ILE A 387 2.87 0.59 5.39
CA ILE A 387 4.20 0.50 4.76
C ILE A 387 5.34 0.75 5.75
N GLU A 388 5.09 1.53 6.81
CA GLU A 388 6.02 1.79 7.91
C GLU A 388 6.32 0.56 8.77
N LYS A 389 5.46 -0.47 8.77
CA LYS A 389 5.78 -1.76 9.41
C LYS A 389 6.88 -2.51 8.66
N ILE A 390 6.99 -2.29 7.34
CA ILE A 390 8.02 -2.93 6.51
C ILE A 390 9.31 -2.09 6.55
N TRP A 391 9.18 -0.77 6.36
CA TRP A 391 10.30 0.12 6.07
C TRP A 391 10.66 1.10 7.19
N GLY A 392 9.80 1.25 8.20
CA GLY A 392 10.05 2.11 9.35
C GLY A 392 10.94 1.44 10.39
N GLU A 393 11.37 2.22 11.38
CA GLU A 393 12.17 1.76 12.52
C GLU A 393 11.33 1.03 13.59
N GLN A 394 10.01 0.94 13.38
CA GLN A 394 9.13 0.24 14.29
C GLN A 394 9.29 -1.27 14.13
N ALA A 395 9.36 -1.98 15.25
CA ALA A 395 9.43 -3.43 15.25
C ALA A 395 8.09 -4.01 14.72
N PHE A 396 8.17 -4.68 13.57
CA PHE A 396 7.11 -5.53 13.07
C PHE A 396 7.54 -6.98 13.20
N ASP A 397 6.77 -7.80 13.92
CA ASP A 397 7.03 -9.23 14.03
C ASP A 397 6.60 -9.95 12.76
N TRP A 398 7.54 -10.03 11.81
CA TRP A 398 7.38 -10.75 10.56
C TRP A 398 7.59 -12.27 10.72
N SER A 399 7.89 -12.76 11.93
CA SER A 399 8.19 -14.18 12.15
C SER A 399 6.98 -15.07 11.91
N GLY A 400 5.75 -14.56 11.96
CA GLY A 400 4.53 -15.28 11.63
C GLY A 400 4.29 -15.44 10.12
N ASN A 401 4.95 -14.63 9.30
CA ASN A 401 4.69 -14.55 7.86
C ASN A 401 5.37 -15.69 7.08
N TYR A 402 4.83 -15.95 5.88
CA TYR A 402 5.48 -16.71 4.81
C TYR A 402 6.32 -15.79 3.93
N ALA A 403 5.85 -14.57 3.69
CA ALA A 403 6.52 -13.58 2.87
C ALA A 403 6.19 -12.14 3.30
N LEU A 404 7.04 -11.21 2.90
CA LEU A 404 6.82 -9.76 2.98
C LEU A 404 6.83 -9.18 1.58
N HIS A 405 5.73 -8.54 1.17
CA HIS A 405 5.67 -7.79 -0.06
C HIS A 405 6.12 -6.35 0.21
N LEU A 406 7.26 -5.95 -0.36
CA LEU A 406 7.89 -4.67 -0.06
C LEU A 406 7.11 -3.47 -0.61
N LEU A 407 6.19 -3.70 -1.56
CA LEU A 407 5.34 -2.70 -2.19
C LEU A 407 6.19 -1.51 -2.65
N TRP A 408 7.30 -1.82 -3.33
CA TRP A 408 8.39 -0.89 -3.62
C TRP A 408 7.88 0.39 -4.29
N ARG A 409 6.91 0.26 -5.19
CA ARG A 409 6.29 1.41 -5.87
C ARG A 409 5.59 2.34 -4.87
N MET A 410 4.83 1.78 -3.94
CA MET A 410 4.15 2.57 -2.91
C MET A 410 5.17 3.23 -1.99
N TRP A 411 6.15 2.49 -1.49
CA TRP A 411 7.24 3.02 -0.67
C TRP A 411 7.93 4.22 -1.33
N LYS A 412 8.33 4.06 -2.60
CA LYS A 412 8.98 5.11 -3.39
C LYS A 412 8.12 6.37 -3.55
N THR A 413 6.79 6.22 -3.56
CA THR A 413 5.84 7.34 -3.72
C THR A 413 5.33 7.94 -2.41
N ASN A 414 5.36 7.20 -1.29
CA ASN A 414 4.72 7.59 -0.03
C ASN A 414 5.50 8.69 0.71
N LYS A 415 6.83 8.74 0.54
CA LYS A 415 7.64 9.87 1.03
C LYS A 415 8.17 10.68 -0.15
N LEU A 416 7.79 11.96 -0.24
CA LEU A 416 8.31 12.93 -1.20
C LEU A 416 9.85 13.08 -1.19
N PHE A 417 10.53 12.52 -0.18
CA PHE A 417 11.98 12.54 -0.04
C PHE A 417 12.44 11.19 0.54
N MET A 418 12.90 10.29 -0.33
CA MET A 418 13.82 9.23 0.06
C MET A 418 15.13 9.46 -0.67
N ALA A 419 16.16 9.76 0.14
CA ALA A 419 17.54 9.78 -0.23
C ALA A 419 18.06 8.33 -0.13
N GLN A 420 18.65 7.85 -1.23
CA GLN A 420 19.27 6.53 -1.41
C GLN A 420 18.31 5.32 -1.52
N GLU A 421 18.48 4.56 -2.60
CA GLU A 421 17.84 3.25 -2.77
C GLU A 421 18.55 2.24 -1.84
N PRO A 422 17.82 1.26 -1.25
CA PRO A 422 18.43 0.33 -0.32
C PRO A 422 19.49 -0.52 -1.02
N ASP A 423 20.64 -0.64 -0.37
CA ASP A 423 21.80 -1.44 -0.77
C ASP A 423 22.30 -2.25 0.44
N GLU A 424 23.47 -2.86 0.31
CA GLU A 424 24.12 -3.59 1.40
C GLU A 424 24.41 -2.73 2.62
N ASN A 425 24.75 -1.45 2.47
CA ASN A 425 25.05 -0.56 3.60
C ASN A 425 23.76 -0.16 4.33
N TYR A 426 22.70 0.12 3.56
CA TYR A 426 21.38 0.45 4.10
C TYR A 426 20.90 -0.62 5.08
N ILE A 427 21.05 -1.91 4.73
CA ILE A 427 20.60 -2.99 5.61
C ILE A 427 21.52 -3.22 6.81
N GLN A 428 22.71 -2.63 6.88
CA GLN A 428 23.55 -2.66 8.08
C GLN A 428 23.20 -1.51 9.03
N GLU A 429 22.85 -0.35 8.48
CA GLU A 429 22.60 0.88 9.25
C GLU A 429 21.18 0.96 9.82
N HIS A 430 20.20 0.31 9.17
CA HIS A 430 18.80 0.40 9.55
C HIS A 430 18.27 -0.89 10.19
N ASN A 431 17.36 -0.75 11.17
CA ASN A 431 16.69 -1.88 11.83
C ASN A 431 15.19 -1.97 11.52
N SER A 432 14.82 -1.76 10.26
CA SER A 432 13.46 -2.03 9.79
C SER A 432 13.24 -3.53 9.59
N ALA A 433 11.97 -3.96 9.50
CA ALA A 433 11.64 -5.35 9.18
C ALA A 433 12.25 -5.78 7.83
N PHE A 434 12.28 -4.88 6.83
CA PHE A 434 13.02 -5.12 5.59
C PHE A 434 14.50 -5.42 5.85
N SER A 435 15.20 -4.57 6.62
CA SER A 435 16.63 -4.76 6.89
C SER A 435 16.92 -6.03 7.70
N GLU A 436 16.07 -6.37 8.67
CA GLU A 436 16.18 -7.62 9.44
C GLU A 436 16.05 -8.85 8.54
N VAL A 437 15.02 -8.88 7.68
CA VAL A 437 14.81 -9.98 6.73
C VAL A 437 15.93 -10.04 5.69
N ALA A 438 16.37 -8.89 5.16
CA ALA A 438 17.47 -8.83 4.21
C ALA A 438 18.78 -9.38 4.79
N ARG A 439 19.11 -9.01 6.04
CA ARG A 439 20.27 -9.57 6.75
C ARG A 439 20.12 -11.08 6.96
N ARG A 440 18.92 -11.57 7.29
CA ARG A 440 18.64 -13.01 7.36
C ARG A 440 18.84 -13.69 6.01
N ILE A 441 18.38 -13.11 4.91
CA ILE A 441 18.60 -13.71 3.58
C ILE A 441 20.10 -13.83 3.27
N LEU A 442 20.87 -12.75 3.50
CA LEU A 442 22.26 -12.67 3.07
C LEU A 442 23.29 -13.32 4.02
N TYR A 443 23.05 -13.28 5.34
CA TYR A 443 24.07 -13.60 6.34
C TYR A 443 23.71 -14.78 7.26
N TYR A 444 22.43 -15.15 7.37
CA TYR A 444 21.95 -16.21 8.28
C TYR A 444 21.08 -17.23 7.56
#